data_AF-A0A7S0EIB5-F1
#
_entry.id   AF-A0A7S0EIB5-F1
#
_cell.length_a   1.000
_cell.length_b   1.000
_cell.length_c   1.000
_cell.angle_alpha   90.00
_cell.angle_beta   90.00
_cell.angle_gamma   90.00
#
_symmetry.space_group_name_H-M   'P 1'
#
loop_
_entity.id
_entity.type
_entity.pdbx_description
1 polymer ?
#
loop_
_entity_poly.entity_id
_entity_poly.type
_entity_poly.pdbx_seq_one_letter_code
_entity_poly.pdbx_strand_id
1 'polypeptide(L)'
;VAQVAAAHPVDTTRVYVTGHSYGCWMAQRVLAQASDLVAAVACFAGFLALVNDLGVFPLTELSSDYTPRPLMVIYGNVDTTIPYARVPAVYFPGPYFHLGAEGNLALWGGHNGCPGDAAIKTPKDNYTLHE
;
A
#
# COMPACT_ATOMS: atom_id res chain seq x y z
N VAL A 1 -3.87 -18.02 -6.95
CA VAL A 1 -4.66 -17.67 -8.16
C VAL A 1 -4.65 -18.80 -9.19
N ALA A 2 -3.49 -19.20 -9.74
CA ALA A 2 -3.40 -20.22 -10.79
C ALA A 2 -4.15 -21.54 -10.49
N GLN A 3 -3.98 -22.10 -9.29
CA GLN A 3 -4.69 -23.32 -8.90
C GLN A 3 -6.22 -23.16 -8.91
N VAL A 4 -6.73 -22.01 -8.47
CA VAL A 4 -8.18 -21.72 -8.48
C VAL A 4 -8.67 -21.50 -9.91
N ALA A 5 -7.90 -20.80 -10.75
CA ALA A 5 -8.23 -20.58 -12.15
C ALA A 5 -8.22 -21.87 -12.99
N ALA A 6 -7.42 -22.86 -12.58
CA ALA A 6 -7.43 -24.19 -13.21
C ALA A 6 -8.70 -25.01 -12.87
N ALA A 7 -9.35 -24.72 -11.74
CA ALA A 7 -10.53 -25.45 -11.26
C ALA A 7 -11.85 -24.70 -11.51
N HIS A 8 -11.80 -23.39 -11.75
CA HIS A 8 -12.97 -22.52 -11.85
C HIS A 8 -12.77 -21.47 -12.96
N PRO A 9 -13.85 -20.98 -13.59
CA PRO A 9 -13.77 -19.91 -14.60
C PRO A 9 -13.43 -18.57 -13.93
N VAL A 10 -12.13 -18.34 -13.73
CA VAL A 10 -11.59 -17.08 -13.19
C VAL A 10 -11.07 -16.24 -14.34
N ASP A 11 -11.48 -14.97 -14.39
CA ASP A 11 -10.85 -14.00 -15.27
C ASP A 11 -9.52 -13.54 -14.68
N THR A 12 -8.41 -14.11 -15.17
CA THR A 12 -7.07 -13.82 -14.68
C THR A 12 -6.59 -12.41 -15.00
N THR A 13 -7.31 -11.67 -15.87
CA THR A 13 -7.01 -10.26 -16.17
C THR A 13 -7.62 -9.30 -15.16
N ARG A 14 -8.52 -9.78 -14.29
CA ARG A 14 -9.25 -9.00 -13.27
C ARG A 14 -9.05 -9.57 -11.87
N VAL A 15 -7.79 -9.78 -11.49
CA VAL A 15 -7.41 -10.24 -10.15
C VAL A 15 -7.12 -9.03 -9.27
N TYR A 16 -7.80 -8.94 -8.13
CA TYR A 16 -7.60 -7.87 -7.14
C TYR A 16 -7.06 -8.45 -5.85
N VAL A 17 -6.15 -7.74 -5.19
CA VAL A 17 -5.59 -8.15 -3.89
C VAL A 17 -5.96 -7.11 -2.84
N THR A 18 -6.34 -7.60 -1.67
CA THR A 18 -6.71 -6.79 -0.52
C THR A 18 -6.21 -7.40 0.78
N GLY A 19 -6.27 -6.62 1.85
CA GLY A 19 -5.95 -7.08 3.20
C GLY A 19 -6.10 -5.96 4.22
N HIS A 20 -6.08 -6.34 5.49
CA HIS A 20 -6.15 -5.42 6.64
C HIS A 20 -4.94 -5.65 7.54
N SER A 21 -4.38 -4.60 8.13
CA SER A 21 -3.19 -4.68 9.01
C SER A 21 -2.01 -5.30 8.26
N TYR A 22 -1.39 -6.36 8.80
CA TYR A 22 -0.37 -7.15 8.09
C TYR A 22 -0.83 -7.66 6.71
N GLY A 23 -2.13 -7.89 6.52
CA GLY A 23 -2.67 -8.21 5.21
C GLY A 23 -2.52 -7.06 4.21
N CYS A 24 -2.62 -5.81 4.65
CA CYS A 24 -2.36 -4.64 3.80
C CYS A 24 -0.86 -4.48 3.49
N TRP A 25 0.02 -4.87 4.41
CA TRP A 25 1.46 -4.93 4.12
C TRP A 25 1.75 -5.96 3.03
N MET A 26 1.14 -7.14 3.13
CA MET A 26 1.29 -8.18 2.14
C MET A 26 0.65 -7.82 0.79
N ALA A 27 -0.51 -7.15 0.80
CA ALA A 27 -1.16 -6.69 -0.42
C ALA A 27 -0.28 -5.70 -1.18
N GLN A 28 0.33 -4.75 -0.47
CA GLN A 28 1.29 -3.80 -1.04
C GLN A 28 2.59 -4.49 -1.49
N ARG A 29 3.07 -5.52 -0.76
CA ARG A 29 4.21 -6.34 -1.21
C ARG A 29 3.90 -7.08 -2.51
N VAL A 30 2.70 -7.64 -2.66
CA VAL A 30 2.29 -8.30 -3.90
C VAL A 30 2.33 -7.31 -5.06
N LEU A 31 1.82 -6.08 -4.87
CA LEU A 31 1.94 -5.05 -5.89
C LEU A 31 3.40 -4.74 -6.23
N ALA A 32 4.27 -4.58 -5.23
CA ALA A 32 5.67 -4.21 -5.45
C ALA A 32 6.49 -5.30 -6.17
N GLN A 33 6.14 -6.57 -5.98
CA GLN A 33 6.96 -7.71 -6.42
C GLN A 33 6.34 -8.54 -7.54
N ALA A 34 5.03 -8.44 -7.74
CA ALA A 34 4.27 -9.25 -8.70
C ALA A 34 3.09 -8.46 -9.28
N SER A 35 3.34 -7.21 -9.70
CA SER A 35 2.35 -6.30 -10.29
C SER A 35 1.68 -6.84 -11.56
N ASP A 36 2.32 -7.78 -12.25
CA ASP A 36 1.80 -8.47 -13.43
C ASP A 36 0.64 -9.42 -13.10
N LEU A 37 0.58 -9.92 -11.86
CA LEU A 37 -0.46 -10.86 -11.40
C LEU A 37 -1.75 -10.17 -10.94
N VAL A 38 -1.76 -8.85 -10.80
CA VAL A 38 -2.88 -8.10 -10.24
C VAL A 38 -3.31 -6.95 -11.16
N ALA A 39 -4.62 -6.76 -11.26
CA ALA A 39 -5.22 -5.62 -11.94
C ALA A 39 -5.18 -4.36 -11.07
N ALA A 40 -5.39 -4.50 -9.76
CA ALA A 40 -5.28 -3.42 -8.77
C ALA A 40 -5.21 -3.97 -7.34
N VAL A 41 -4.81 -3.10 -6.39
CA VAL A 41 -4.77 -3.40 -4.96
C VAL A 41 -5.59 -2.38 -4.18
N ALA A 42 -6.31 -2.83 -3.16
CA ALA A 42 -6.97 -1.95 -2.20
C ALA A 42 -6.81 -2.53 -0.79
N CYS A 43 -6.31 -1.77 0.19
CA CYS A 43 -6.08 -2.34 1.52
C CYS A 43 -6.19 -1.33 2.66
N PHE A 44 -6.27 -1.84 3.89
CA PHE A 44 -6.63 -1.09 5.08
C PHE A 44 -5.55 -1.15 6.17
N ALA A 45 -5.29 -0.02 6.81
CA ALA A 45 -4.47 0.08 8.01
C ALA A 45 -3.12 -0.63 7.87
N GLY A 46 -2.34 -0.29 6.84
CA GLY A 46 -1.02 -0.87 6.68
C GLY A 46 -0.22 -0.18 5.59
N PHE A 47 1.09 -0.14 5.77
CA PHE A 47 2.04 0.46 4.84
C PHE A 47 2.68 -0.62 3.98
N LEU A 48 3.43 -0.23 2.95
CA LEU A 48 4.30 -1.16 2.23
C LEU A 48 5.32 -1.81 3.21
N ALA A 49 6.01 -2.91 2.88
CA ALA A 49 6.94 -3.54 3.83
C ALA A 49 8.04 -4.40 3.16
N LEU A 50 9.22 -3.85 2.81
CA LEU A 50 10.43 -4.60 2.35
C LEU A 50 11.81 -3.92 2.57
N VAL A 51 12.61 -4.33 3.57
CA VAL A 51 13.99 -3.85 3.92
C VAL A 51 14.84 -3.07 2.89
N ASN A 52 15.40 -1.92 3.32
CA ASN A 52 16.62 -1.29 2.79
C ASN A 52 17.47 -0.66 3.92
N ASP A 53 18.73 -0.34 3.60
CA ASP A 53 19.79 0.03 4.56
C ASP A 53 19.67 1.47 5.12
N LEU A 54 18.60 2.20 4.81
CA LEU A 54 18.46 3.64 5.11
C LEU A 54 17.63 3.95 6.35
N GLY A 55 17.15 2.93 7.09
CA GLY A 55 16.51 3.16 8.37
C GLY A 55 15.12 3.79 8.30
N VAL A 56 14.35 3.64 7.22
CA VAL A 56 12.98 4.20 7.10
C VAL A 56 11.98 3.11 6.71
N PHE A 57 10.86 3.01 7.44
CA PHE A 57 9.78 2.05 7.16
C PHE A 57 8.64 2.76 6.39
N PRO A 58 8.37 2.42 5.12
CA PRO A 58 8.67 1.14 4.48
C PRO A 58 9.57 1.23 3.25
N LEU A 59 10.84 0.92 3.43
CA LEU A 59 11.58 -0.09 2.70
C LEU A 59 10.86 -0.70 1.44
N THR A 60 11.32 -0.47 0.19
CA THR A 60 11.43 -1.47 -0.94
C THR A 60 12.36 -0.99 -2.08
N GLU A 61 13.01 -1.95 -2.76
CA GLU A 61 13.19 -1.89 -4.22
C GLU A 61 12.00 -2.62 -4.87
N LEU A 62 11.40 -2.01 -5.90
CA LEU A 62 10.40 -2.67 -6.72
C LEU A 62 11.05 -3.83 -7.49
N SER A 63 10.26 -4.84 -7.87
CA SER A 63 10.74 -5.83 -8.86
C SER A 63 11.23 -5.10 -10.12
N SER A 64 12.26 -5.64 -10.77
CA SER A 64 12.72 -5.15 -12.08
C SER A 64 11.61 -5.18 -13.14
N ASP A 65 10.62 -6.05 -12.94
CA ASP A 65 9.48 -6.26 -13.84
C ASP A 65 8.24 -5.49 -13.38
N TYR A 66 8.38 -4.58 -12.40
CA TYR A 66 7.27 -3.79 -11.90
C TYR A 66 6.63 -2.93 -13.01
N THR A 67 5.31 -2.97 -13.06
CA THR A 67 4.51 -2.06 -13.88
C THR A 67 3.47 -1.36 -12.99
N PRO A 68 3.24 -0.05 -13.14
CA PRO A 68 2.22 0.66 -12.37
C PRO A 68 0.85 0.00 -12.42
N ARG A 69 0.22 -0.14 -11.25
CA ARG A 69 -1.18 -0.57 -11.09
C ARG A 69 -1.91 0.35 -10.12
N PRO A 70 -3.24 0.50 -10.26
CA PRO A 70 -4.03 1.23 -9.28
C PRO A 70 -3.87 0.66 -7.88
N LEU A 71 -3.68 1.55 -6.92
CA LEU A 71 -3.62 1.25 -5.49
C LEU A 71 -4.57 2.19 -4.74
N MET A 72 -5.37 1.63 -3.84
CA MET A 72 -6.12 2.38 -2.84
C MET A 72 -5.66 1.97 -1.44
N VAL A 73 -5.30 2.94 -0.61
CA VAL A 73 -4.95 2.69 0.80
C VAL A 73 -5.91 3.46 1.71
N ILE A 74 -6.46 2.77 2.69
CA ILE A 74 -7.51 3.30 3.57
C ILE A 74 -7.00 3.26 5.01
N TYR A 75 -7.05 4.39 5.71
CA TYR A 75 -6.54 4.54 7.07
C TYR A 75 -7.55 5.21 7.99
N GLY A 76 -7.51 4.84 9.28
CA GLY A 76 -8.15 5.61 10.33
C GLY A 76 -7.23 6.73 10.81
N ASN A 77 -7.72 7.97 10.85
CA ASN A 77 -6.94 9.11 11.36
C ASN A 77 -6.69 9.08 12.88
N VAL A 78 -7.36 8.17 13.60
CA VAL A 78 -7.21 7.91 15.04
C VAL A 78 -6.74 6.48 15.34
N ASP A 79 -6.17 5.78 14.35
CA ASP A 79 -5.62 4.44 14.54
C ASP A 79 -4.37 4.50 15.44
N THR A 80 -4.45 3.89 16.63
CA THR A 80 -3.37 3.82 17.61
C THR A 80 -2.42 2.64 17.41
N THR A 81 -2.74 1.74 16.48
CA THR A 81 -1.93 0.56 16.15
C THR A 81 -1.06 0.85 14.95
N ILE A 82 -1.65 1.42 13.89
CA ILE A 82 -1.01 1.80 12.64
C ILE A 82 -1.21 3.30 12.46
N PRO A 83 -0.30 4.13 12.98
CA PRO A 83 -0.52 5.57 13.08
C PRO A 83 -0.71 6.24 11.72
N TYR A 84 -1.70 7.13 11.62
CA TYR A 84 -1.93 7.95 10.43
C TYR A 84 -0.75 8.88 10.16
N ALA A 85 -0.21 9.50 11.21
CA ALA A 85 0.92 10.40 11.13
C ALA A 85 2.25 9.63 11.05
N ARG A 86 3.27 10.29 10.49
CA ARG A 86 4.65 9.81 10.55
C ARG A 86 5.15 9.80 11.99
N VAL A 87 5.57 8.64 12.50
CA VAL A 87 6.05 8.48 13.89
C VAL A 87 7.22 7.50 13.96
N PRO A 88 8.06 7.54 15.02
CA PRO A 88 9.06 6.51 15.26
C PRO A 88 8.42 5.11 15.30
N ALA A 89 9.08 4.14 14.69
CA ALA A 89 8.61 2.76 14.63
C ALA A 89 8.96 2.03 15.94
N VAL A 90 8.20 2.33 17.01
CA VAL A 90 8.46 1.87 18.37
C VAL A 90 8.52 0.34 18.54
N TYR A 91 7.91 -0.42 17.63
CA TYR A 91 7.97 -1.89 17.60
C TYR A 91 9.17 -2.45 16.83
N PHE A 92 9.98 -1.60 16.19
CA PHE A 92 11.15 -1.99 15.40
C PHE A 92 12.40 -1.27 15.94
N PRO A 93 13.30 -1.96 16.67
CA PRO A 93 14.48 -1.32 17.25
C PRO A 93 15.38 -0.74 16.15
N GLY A 94 15.73 0.55 16.26
CA GLY A 94 16.59 1.26 15.31
C GLY A 94 16.06 2.65 14.95
N PRO A 95 16.68 3.36 13.98
CA PRO A 95 16.28 4.71 13.57
C PRO A 95 15.02 4.74 12.68
N TYR A 96 14.16 3.72 12.78
CA TYR A 96 13.03 3.51 11.88
C TYR A 96 11.84 4.42 12.20
N PHE A 97 11.17 4.88 11.14
CA PHE A 97 9.93 5.66 11.21
C PHE A 97 8.86 4.99 10.36
N HIS A 98 7.62 4.94 10.85
CA HIS A 98 6.46 4.70 10.01
C HIS A 98 6.20 5.96 9.16
N LEU A 99 6.13 5.85 7.83
CA LEU A 99 5.80 6.99 6.96
C LEU A 99 4.42 7.61 7.21
N GLY A 100 3.52 6.87 7.86
CA GLY A 100 2.11 7.27 8.00
C GLY A 100 1.33 7.08 6.70
N ALA A 101 0.04 7.41 6.73
CA ALA A 101 -0.89 7.21 5.64
C ALA A 101 -0.49 8.00 4.39
N GLU A 102 -0.28 9.31 4.55
CA GLU A 102 0.05 10.24 3.45
C GLU A 102 1.44 9.95 2.88
N GLY A 103 2.43 9.69 3.74
CA GLY A 103 3.78 9.33 3.28
C GLY A 103 3.80 8.02 2.50
N ASN A 104 3.01 7.02 2.91
CA ASN A 104 2.86 5.78 2.16
C ASN A 104 2.15 6.00 0.82
N LEU A 105 1.13 6.85 0.77
CA LEU A 105 0.45 7.19 -0.48
C LEU A 105 1.38 7.94 -1.44
N ALA A 106 2.14 8.92 -0.95
CA ALA A 106 3.11 9.67 -1.75
C ALA A 106 4.21 8.77 -2.31
N LEU A 107 4.69 7.79 -1.53
CA LEU A 107 5.65 6.78 -1.99
C LEU A 107 5.11 6.01 -3.21
N TRP A 108 3.88 5.50 -3.11
CA TRP A 108 3.22 4.81 -4.22
C TRP A 108 2.89 5.71 -5.40
N GLY A 109 2.52 6.97 -5.15
CA GLY A 109 2.36 7.98 -6.19
C GLY A 109 3.64 8.15 -7.02
N GLY A 110 4.80 8.19 -6.35
CA GLY A 110 6.11 8.20 -6.99
C GLY A 110 6.38 6.95 -7.83
N HIS A 111 6.09 5.75 -7.30
CA HIS A 111 6.25 4.49 -8.03
C HIS A 111 5.32 4.36 -9.25
N ASN A 112 4.11 4.92 -9.17
CA ASN A 112 3.12 4.87 -10.24
C ASN A 112 3.20 6.04 -11.22
N GLY A 113 4.03 7.05 -10.96
CA GLY A 113 4.09 8.27 -11.77
C GLY A 113 2.81 9.10 -11.71
N CYS A 114 2.06 9.04 -10.60
CA CYS A 114 0.82 9.79 -10.41
C CYS A 114 1.10 11.21 -9.89
N PRO A 115 0.37 12.24 -10.38
CA PRO A 115 0.60 13.63 -9.99
C PRO A 115 -0.01 13.96 -8.62
N GLY A 116 0.75 13.70 -7.55
CA GLY A 116 0.56 14.31 -6.23
C GLY A 116 -0.60 13.79 -5.37
N ASP A 117 -0.51 14.02 -4.07
CA ASP A 117 -1.37 13.52 -2.99
C ASP A 117 -2.37 14.58 -2.49
N ALA A 118 -2.84 15.44 -3.39
CA ALA A 118 -3.66 16.59 -3.01
C ALA A 118 -4.97 16.12 -2.35
N ALA A 119 -5.18 16.52 -1.10
CA ALA A 119 -6.39 16.21 -0.37
C ALA A 119 -7.61 16.87 -1.01
N ILE A 120 -8.55 16.05 -1.50
CA ILE A 120 -9.88 16.44 -1.90
C ILE A 120 -10.79 16.29 -0.68
N LYS A 121 -11.18 17.42 -0.08
CA LYS A 121 -12.20 17.43 0.98
C LYS A 121 -13.55 17.10 0.37
N THR A 122 -14.14 15.98 0.78
CA THR A 122 -15.51 15.59 0.46
C THR A 122 -16.46 16.17 1.52
N PRO A 123 -17.15 17.30 1.28
CA PRO A 123 -17.77 18.11 2.33
C PRO A 123 -18.95 17.43 3.07
N LYS A 124 -19.38 16.26 2.61
CA LYS A 124 -20.52 15.51 3.17
C LYS A 124 -20.11 14.23 3.88
N ASP A 125 -18.82 13.88 3.86
CA ASP A 125 -18.34 12.60 4.34
C ASP A 125 -17.31 12.76 5.46
N ASN A 126 -17.26 11.80 6.38
CA ASN A 126 -16.30 11.76 7.49
C ASN A 126 -14.93 11.19 7.04
N TYR A 127 -14.53 11.43 5.78
CA TYR A 127 -13.24 11.00 5.25
C TYR A 127 -12.59 12.10 4.38
N THR A 128 -11.29 11.98 4.19
CA THR A 128 -10.52 12.78 3.23
C THR A 128 -10.07 11.85 2.11
N LEU A 129 -10.25 12.27 0.86
CA LEU A 129 -9.77 11.55 -0.32
C LEU A 129 -8.50 12.21 -0.86
N HIS A 130 -7.59 11.42 -1.40
CA HIS A 130 -6.40 11.88 -2.10
C HIS A 130 -6.35 11.11 -3.43
N GLU A 131 -6.24 11.82 -4.56
CA GLU A 131 -6.22 11.26 -5.93
C GLU A 131 -5.12 11.88 -6.78
#